data_AF-A0A1I9FZY1-F1
#
_entry.id   AF-A0A1I9FZY1-F1
#
_cell.length_a   1.000
_cell.length_b   1.000
_cell.length_c   1.000
_cell.angle_alpha   90.00
_cell.angle_beta   90.00
_cell.angle_gamma   90.00
#
_symmetry.space_group_name_H-M   'P 1'
#
loop_
_entity.id
_entity.type
_entity.pdbx_description
1 polymer ?
#
loop_
_entity_poly.entity_id
_entity_poly.type
_entity_poly.pdbx_seq_one_letter_code
_entity_poly.pdbx_strand_id
1 'polypeptide(L)'
;VGVDYLEKLWKPDTFFPNEKKSFFHTATTHNSFLRIDPDGTVFTSQRLTVTATCPMKLQLFPMDSQKCKLEIESYGYTTADIALFWGKDRRDQGQVVGFENISLPQFKPVGYRVNVTRATTSSG
;
A
#
# COMPACT_ATOMS: atom_id res chain seq x y z
N VAL A 1 17.03 -16.04 -5.83
CA VAL A 1 17.48 -16.01 -7.23
C VAL A 1 16.29 -15.57 -8.07
N GLY A 2 16.30 -14.33 -8.60
CA GLY A 2 15.14 -13.74 -9.30
C GLY A 2 14.95 -12.24 -9.06
N VAL A 3 15.49 -11.70 -7.97
CA VAL A 3 15.35 -10.27 -7.61
C VAL A 3 16.02 -9.37 -8.66
N ASP A 4 17.15 -9.79 -9.23
CA ASP A 4 17.90 -9.02 -10.24
C ASP A 4 17.10 -8.78 -11.54
N TYR A 5 16.06 -9.57 -11.79
CA TYR A 5 15.17 -9.38 -12.94
C TYR A 5 14.07 -8.35 -12.68
N LEU A 6 13.79 -7.99 -11.42
CA LEU A 6 12.80 -6.96 -11.09
C LEU A 6 13.18 -5.59 -11.63
N GLU A 7 14.47 -5.33 -11.87
CA GLU A 7 14.95 -4.08 -12.48
C GLU A 7 14.76 -4.05 -14.00
N LYS A 8 14.59 -5.23 -14.63
CA LYS A 8 14.41 -5.37 -16.08
C LYS A 8 12.95 -5.47 -16.50
N LEU A 9 12.06 -5.75 -15.56
CA LEU A 9 10.63 -5.86 -15.80
C LEU A 9 9.95 -4.53 -15.51
N TRP A 10 8.94 -4.22 -16.31
CA TRP A 10 8.03 -3.14 -16.00
C TRP A 10 7.27 -3.48 -14.71
N LYS A 11 7.16 -2.49 -13.81
CA LYS A 11 6.37 -2.55 -12.59
C LYS A 11 5.57 -1.26 -12.45
N PRO A 12 4.37 -1.29 -11.85
CA PRO A 12 3.60 -0.07 -11.63
C PRO A 12 4.36 0.88 -10.70
N ASP A 13 4.17 2.18 -10.92
CA ASP A 13 4.76 3.28 -10.16
C ASP A 13 3.91 3.65 -8.93
N THR A 14 3.47 2.61 -8.22
CA THR A 14 2.62 2.76 -7.04
C THR A 14 3.36 3.50 -5.94
N PHE A 15 2.76 4.57 -5.41
CA PHE A 15 3.31 5.40 -4.34
C PHE A 15 2.25 5.73 -3.28
N PHE A 16 2.71 6.30 -2.16
CA PHE A 16 1.86 6.71 -1.05
C PHE A 16 1.79 8.25 -0.98
N PRO A 17 0.71 8.89 -1.46
CA PRO A 17 0.62 10.37 -1.52
C PRO A 17 0.82 11.06 -0.18
N ASN A 18 0.38 10.41 0.90
CA ASN A 18 0.44 10.95 2.25
C ASN A 18 1.69 10.50 3.03
N GLU A 19 2.68 9.92 2.37
CA GLU A 19 3.97 9.53 2.93
C GLU A 19 4.83 10.75 3.32
N LYS A 20 5.51 10.64 4.46
CA LYS A 20 6.65 11.51 4.82
C LYS A 20 8.00 10.85 4.56
N LYS A 21 8.06 9.53 4.78
CA LYS A 21 9.27 8.72 4.62
C LYS A 21 8.87 7.26 4.42
N SER A 22 9.44 6.61 3.42
CA SER A 22 9.38 5.16 3.26
C SER A 22 10.79 4.58 3.15
N PHE A 23 10.92 3.29 3.46
CA PHE A 23 12.13 2.54 3.18
C PHE A 23 11.80 1.08 2.88
N PHE A 24 12.56 0.53 1.95
CA PHE A 24 12.53 -0.89 1.59
C PHE A 24 13.40 -1.67 2.58
N HIS A 25 12.89 -2.79 3.08
CA HIS A 25 13.66 -3.63 4.01
C HIS A 25 14.70 -4.47 3.28
N THR A 26 15.95 -4.40 3.75
CA THR A 26 17.05 -5.25 3.29
C THR A 26 17.57 -6.05 4.48
N ALA A 27 17.45 -7.38 4.44
CA ALA A 27 18.00 -8.28 5.45
C ALA A 27 18.74 -9.41 4.71
N THR A 28 20.07 -9.28 4.65
CA THR A 28 21.05 -9.93 3.74
C THR A 28 20.79 -9.75 2.22
N THR A 29 19.55 -9.67 1.77
CA THR A 29 19.14 -9.25 0.41
C THR A 29 17.88 -8.38 0.48
N HIS A 30 17.50 -7.73 -0.63
CA HIS A 30 16.22 -7.02 -0.70
C HIS A 30 15.07 -7.99 -0.42
N ASN A 31 14.16 -7.64 0.50
CA ASN A 31 12.97 -8.44 0.80
C ASN A 31 11.91 -8.25 -0.29
N SER A 32 12.26 -8.69 -1.49
CA SER A 32 11.44 -8.65 -2.70
C SER A 32 11.32 -10.06 -3.26
N PHE A 33 10.11 -10.42 -3.65
CA PHE A 33 9.78 -11.69 -4.26
C PHE A 33 9.14 -11.45 -5.63
N LEU A 34 9.58 -12.24 -6.61
CA LEU A 34 9.05 -12.24 -7.97
C LEU A 34 8.65 -13.67 -8.33
N ARG A 35 7.44 -13.82 -8.84
CA ARG A 35 6.95 -15.05 -9.48
C ARG A 35 6.27 -14.70 -10.78
N ILE A 36 6.60 -15.44 -11.84
CA ILE A 36 5.96 -15.32 -13.14
C ILE A 36 5.28 -16.66 -13.39
N ASP A 37 3.96 -16.64 -13.51
CA ASP A 37 3.17 -17.82 -13.81
C ASP A 37 3.16 -18.11 -15.34
N PRO A 38 2.91 -19.36 -15.77
CA PRO A 38 2.97 -19.74 -17.20
C PRO A 38 1.97 -19.01 -18.10
N ASP A 39 0.92 -18.43 -17.53
CA ASP A 39 -0.10 -17.62 -18.21
C ASP A 39 0.34 -16.16 -18.42
N GLY A 40 1.53 -15.78 -17.94
CA GLY A 40 2.06 -14.42 -18.00
C GLY A 40 1.69 -13.56 -16.78
N THR A 41 0.97 -14.11 -15.79
CA THR A 41 0.66 -13.36 -14.56
C THR A 41 1.95 -13.13 -13.76
N VAL A 42 2.22 -11.86 -13.43
CA VAL A 42 3.39 -11.47 -12.64
C VAL A 42 2.96 -11.12 -11.21
N PHE A 43 3.48 -11.88 -10.24
CA PHE A 43 3.30 -11.61 -8.82
C PHE A 43 4.57 -11.00 -8.23
N THR A 44 4.44 -9.83 -7.63
CA THR A 44 5.50 -9.15 -6.90
C THR A 44 5.09 -8.92 -5.45
N SER A 45 5.98 -9.21 -4.50
CA SER A 45 5.79 -8.88 -3.08
C SER A 45 7.03 -8.18 -2.56
N GLN A 46 6.84 -7.11 -1.80
CA GLN A 46 7.93 -6.33 -1.24
C GLN A 46 7.59 -5.94 0.19
N ARG A 47 8.60 -5.95 1.08
CA ARG A 47 8.43 -5.47 2.45
C ARG A 47 8.85 -4.00 2.55
N LEU A 48 7.90 -3.14 2.87
CA LEU A 48 8.11 -1.71 3.10
C LEU A 48 7.75 -1.32 4.53
N THR A 49 8.44 -0.31 5.06
CA THR A 49 7.93 0.49 6.18
C THR A 49 7.64 1.88 5.66
N VAL A 50 6.42 2.35 5.91
CA VAL A 50 5.94 3.67 5.48
C VAL A 50 5.53 4.47 6.71
N THR A 51 6.08 5.67 6.82
CA THR A 51 5.66 6.70 7.76
C THR A 51 4.72 7.65 7.03
N ALA A 52 3.42 7.48 7.25
CA ALA A 52 2.39 8.30 6.64
C ALA A 52 1.90 9.43 7.56
N THR A 53 1.38 10.49 6.96
CA THR A 53 0.73 11.58 7.68
C THR A 53 -0.66 11.18 8.14
N CYS A 54 -0.93 11.42 9.43
CA CYS A 54 -2.26 11.29 10.01
C CYS A 54 -2.61 12.62 10.72
N PRO A 55 -3.41 13.49 10.09
CA PRO A 55 -3.86 14.72 10.74
C PRO A 55 -4.86 14.39 11.86
N MET A 56 -4.44 14.61 13.10
CA MET A 56 -5.24 14.30 14.29
C MET A 56 -6.07 15.50 14.74
N LYS A 57 -7.28 15.24 15.23
CA LYS A 57 -8.13 16.25 15.88
C LYS A 57 -8.10 15.99 17.39
N LEU A 58 -7.37 16.84 18.12
CA LEU A 58 -7.06 16.64 19.55
C LEU A 58 -7.95 17.47 20.51
N GLN A 59 -9.09 17.95 20.03
CA GLN A 59 -10.00 18.80 20.83
C GLN A 59 -10.55 18.08 22.07
N LEU A 60 -10.62 16.74 22.03
CA LEU A 60 -11.14 15.89 23.11
C LEU A 60 -10.05 15.08 23.80
N PHE A 61 -8.78 15.46 23.67
CA PHE A 61 -7.67 14.72 24.28
C PHE A 61 -7.86 14.57 25.80
N PRO A 62 -7.65 13.38 26.41
CA PRO A 62 -7.20 12.12 25.79
C PRO A 62 -8.34 11.19 25.35
N MET A 63 -9.61 11.61 25.44
CA MET A 63 -10.81 10.85 25.12
C MET A 63 -11.28 11.06 23.67
N ASP A 64 -10.34 11.08 22.74
CA ASP A 64 -10.60 11.32 21.33
C ASP A 64 -10.59 10.01 20.51
N SER A 65 -10.86 10.13 19.21
CA SER A 65 -10.79 9.02 18.27
C SER A 65 -10.19 9.51 16.98
N GLN A 66 -9.12 8.84 16.54
CA GLN A 66 -8.35 9.25 15.39
C GLN A 66 -8.62 8.32 14.19
N LYS A 67 -8.83 8.94 13.02
CA LYS A 67 -8.97 8.22 11.74
C LYS A 67 -7.75 8.53 10.90
N CYS A 68 -6.85 7.56 10.81
CA CYS A 68 -5.68 7.65 9.94
C CYS A 68 -5.96 6.95 8.61
N LYS A 69 -5.61 7.63 7.51
CA LYS A 69 -5.69 7.08 6.16
C LYS A 69 -4.30 6.70 5.66
N LEU A 70 -4.24 5.68 4.82
CA LEU A 70 -3.08 5.36 3.99
C LEU A 70 -3.59 5.37 2.56
N GLU A 71 -3.02 6.24 1.73
CA GLU A 71 -3.43 6.40 0.35
C GLU A 71 -2.44 5.66 -0.55
N ILE A 72 -2.94 4.99 -1.57
CA ILE A 72 -2.14 4.22 -2.53
C ILE A 72 -2.61 4.62 -3.92
N GLU A 73 -1.71 5.19 -4.71
CA GLU A 73 -2.01 5.75 -6.02
C GLU A 73 -0.91 5.40 -7.01
N SER A 74 -1.21 5.49 -8.31
CA SER A 74 -0.19 5.52 -9.36
C SER A 74 0.26 6.97 -9.56
N TYR A 75 1.55 7.17 -9.83
CA TYR A 75 2.12 8.51 -9.94
C TYR A 75 1.96 9.10 -11.35
N GLY A 76 2.38 8.37 -12.37
CA GLY A 76 2.47 8.82 -13.76
C GLY A 76 1.41 8.25 -14.69
N TYR A 77 0.72 7.17 -14.30
CA TYR A 77 -0.30 6.54 -15.14
C TYR A 77 -1.71 6.96 -14.73
N THR A 78 -2.54 7.23 -15.74
CA THR A 78 -3.93 7.59 -15.53
C THR A 78 -4.80 6.35 -15.36
N THR A 79 -6.07 6.56 -15.00
CA THR A 79 -7.05 5.45 -14.95
C THR A 79 -7.34 4.80 -16.32
N ALA A 80 -6.91 5.42 -17.43
CA ALA A 80 -6.97 4.82 -18.76
C ALA A 80 -5.84 3.80 -18.99
N ASP A 81 -4.71 3.96 -18.29
CA ASP A 81 -3.51 3.14 -18.46
C ASP A 81 -3.42 2.02 -17.41
N ILE A 82 -3.72 2.35 -16.14
CA ILE A 82 -3.63 1.42 -15.01
C ILE A 82 -4.90 1.49 -14.15
N ALA A 83 -5.39 0.33 -13.74
CA ALA A 83 -6.46 0.21 -12.76
C ALA A 83 -6.01 -0.63 -11.56
N LEU A 84 -5.88 0.02 -10.41
CA LEU A 84 -5.57 -0.63 -9.14
C LEU A 84 -6.85 -1.20 -8.51
N PHE A 85 -6.76 -2.42 -7.96
CA PHE A 85 -7.82 -3.06 -7.21
C PHE A 85 -7.23 -3.94 -6.11
N TRP A 86 -8.08 -4.33 -5.17
CA TRP A 86 -7.73 -5.12 -4.01
C TRP A 86 -7.91 -6.62 -4.30
N GLY A 87 -7.00 -7.47 -3.82
CA GLY A 87 -7.07 -8.91 -4.02
C GLY A 87 -6.54 -9.38 -5.38
N LYS A 88 -6.86 -10.63 -5.76
CA LYS A 88 -6.37 -11.24 -7.01
C LYS A 88 -7.21 -10.89 -8.24
N ASP A 89 -8.49 -10.63 -8.05
CA ASP A 89 -9.46 -10.24 -9.09
C ASP A 89 -10.20 -8.97 -8.60
N ARG A 90 -10.72 -8.14 -9.51
CA ARG A 90 -11.55 -6.97 -9.15
C ARG A 90 -12.77 -7.34 -8.30
N ARG A 91 -13.23 -8.58 -8.38
CA ARG A 91 -14.36 -9.13 -7.61
C ARG A 91 -13.93 -9.68 -6.25
N ASP A 92 -12.63 -9.81 -6.00
CA ASP A 92 -12.10 -10.30 -4.75
C ASP A 92 -12.30 -9.23 -3.67
N GLN A 93 -13.15 -9.55 -2.69
CA GLN A 93 -13.36 -8.72 -1.50
C GLN A 93 -12.62 -9.31 -0.28
N GLY A 94 -11.66 -10.20 -0.52
CA GLY A 94 -10.87 -10.83 0.53
C GLY A 94 -10.16 -9.84 1.43
N GLN A 95 -9.84 -10.28 2.65
CA GLN A 95 -9.12 -9.50 3.63
C GLN A 95 -7.67 -9.28 3.19
N VAL A 96 -7.40 -8.11 2.60
CA VAL A 96 -6.04 -7.69 2.18
C VAL A 96 -5.25 -7.04 3.31
N VAL A 97 -5.92 -6.68 4.40
CA VAL A 97 -5.34 -5.95 5.53
C VAL A 97 -5.26 -6.88 6.75
N GLY A 98 -4.05 -7.20 7.17
CA GLY A 98 -3.79 -7.89 8.43
C GLY A 98 -3.99 -6.96 9.62
N PHE A 99 -5.23 -6.82 10.10
CA PHE A 99 -5.58 -5.92 11.21
C PHE A 99 -5.61 -6.61 12.58
N GLU A 100 -5.67 -7.94 12.61
CA GLU A 100 -6.02 -8.70 13.82
C GLU A 100 -4.95 -8.67 14.93
N ASN A 101 -3.70 -8.34 14.60
CA ASN A 101 -2.57 -8.40 15.54
C ASN A 101 -1.87 -7.06 15.75
N ILE A 102 -2.58 -5.94 15.57
CA ILE A 102 -2.02 -4.61 15.82
C ILE A 102 -2.19 -4.25 17.29
N SER A 103 -1.08 -4.11 18.01
CA SER A 103 -1.05 -3.60 19.38
C SER A 103 -0.27 -2.30 19.42
N LEU A 104 -0.86 -1.27 20.01
CA LEU A 104 -0.23 0.02 20.20
C LEU A 104 -0.27 0.37 21.70
N PRO A 105 0.79 1.00 22.23
CA PRO A 105 0.88 1.28 23.67
C PRO A 105 -0.14 2.32 24.15
N GLN A 106 -0.56 3.25 23.28
CA GLN A 106 -1.42 4.38 23.64
C GLN A 106 -2.79 4.37 22.93
N PHE A 107 -2.93 3.62 21.83
CA PHE A 107 -4.14 3.60 21.03
C PHE A 107 -4.71 2.18 20.98
N LYS A 108 -6.03 2.06 20.94
CA LYS A 108 -6.71 0.79 20.66
C LYS A 108 -7.23 0.81 19.23
N PRO A 109 -6.73 -0.05 18.32
CA PRO A 109 -7.29 -0.17 16.98
C PRO A 109 -8.74 -0.67 17.07
N VAL A 110 -9.68 0.09 16.50
CA VAL A 110 -11.12 -0.24 16.54
C VAL A 110 -11.57 -0.96 15.26
N GLY A 111 -10.96 -0.63 14.12
CA GLY A 111 -11.27 -1.25 12.84
C GLY A 111 -10.57 -0.51 11.70
N TYR A 112 -10.71 -1.05 10.49
CA TYR A 112 -10.25 -0.43 9.26
C TYR A 112 -11.38 -0.40 8.24
N ARG A 113 -11.24 0.47 7.24
CA ARG A 113 -12.11 0.52 6.06
C ARG A 113 -11.25 0.69 4.84
N VAL A 114 -11.64 0.02 3.77
CA VAL A 114 -10.98 0.09 2.48
C VAL A 114 -11.95 0.76 1.52
N ASN A 115 -11.51 1.88 0.93
CA ASN A 115 -12.28 2.59 -0.08
C ASN A 115 -11.47 2.62 -1.38
N VAL A 116 -12.16 2.48 -2.50
CA VAL A 116 -11.58 2.67 -3.84
C VAL A 116 -12.20 3.93 -4.43
N THR A 117 -11.35 4.88 -4.79
CA THR A 117 -11.75 6.15 -5.38
C THR A 117 -10.96 6.41 -6.64
N ARG A 118 -11.56 7.10 -7.61
CA ARG A 118 -10.82 7.67 -8.74
C ARG A 118 -10.29 9.03 -8.30
N ALA A 119 -8.98 9.21 -8.40
CA ALA A 119 -8.31 10.49 -8.18
C ALA A 119 -7.79 10.99 -9.53
N THR A 120 -7.83 12.30 -9.73
CA THR A 120 -7.18 12.98 -10.86
C THR A 120 -5.77 13.34 -10.41
N THR A 121 -4.75 12.78 -11.05
CA THR A 121 -3.36 13.08 -10.72
C THR A 121 -2.91 14.33 -11.47
N SER A 122 -1.82 14.96 -11.05
CA SER A 122 -1.22 16.09 -11.76
C SER A 122 -0.72 15.73 -13.17
N SER A 123 -0.57 14.44 -13.45
CA SER A 123 -0.18 13.84 -14.73
C SER A 123 -1.36 13.60 -15.68
N GLY A 124 -2.62 13.62 -15.21
CA GLY A 124 -3.81 13.45 -16.05
C GLY A 124 -5.03 12.89 -15.32
#